data_AF-A0A6B0U360-F1
#
_entry.id   AF-A0A6B0U360-F1
#
_cell.length_a   1.000
_cell.length_b   1.000
_cell.length_c   1.000
_cell.angle_alpha   90.00
_cell.angle_beta   90.00
_cell.angle_gamma   90.00
#
_symmetry.space_group_name_H-M   'P 1'
#
loop_
_entity.id
_entity.type
_entity.pdbx_description
1 polymer ?
#
loop_
_entity_poly.entity_id
_entity_poly.type
_entity_poly.pdbx_seq_one_letter_code
_entity_poly.pdbx_strand_id
1 'polypeptide(L)' 'MVYFQLCGENYHWWWRSLVVSGGSALYVFAYAVFYFITKLEITEFIPTLLYFGYTLVMVLTFWLLTGTIGFYAA' A
#
# COMPACT_ATOMS: atom_id res chain seq x y z
N MET A 1 12.57 16.56 4.66
CA MET A 1 13.44 15.44 4.21
C MET A 1 13.83 15.57 2.73
N VAL A 2 12.93 16.03 1.85
CA VAL A 2 13.20 16.22 0.41
C VAL A 2 14.30 17.26 0.14
N TYR A 3 14.30 18.38 0.88
CA TYR A 3 15.36 19.40 0.80
C TYR A 3 16.78 18.84 1.03
N PHE A 4 16.95 17.98 2.04
CA PHE A 4 18.24 17.31 2.32
C PHE A 4 18.60 16.22 1.30
N GLN A 5 17.62 15.62 0.62
CA GLN A 5 17.86 14.62 -0.43
C GLN A 5 18.26 15.26 -1.77
N LEU A 6 17.70 16.43 -2.10
CA LEU A 6 18.11 17.25 -3.25
C LEU A 6 19.53 17.82 -3.07
N CYS A 7 19.88 18.29 -1.86
CA CYS A 7 21.26 18.70 -1.54
C CYS A 7 22.27 17.52 -1.55
N GLY A 8 21.80 16.28 -1.52
CA GLY A 8 22.61 15.07 -1.56
C GLY A 8 22.69 14.39 -2.92
N GLU A 9 22.33 15.07 -4.02
CA GLU A 9 22.42 14.59 -5.41
C GLU A 9 21.79 13.19 -5.65
N ASN A 10 20.75 12.86 -4.87
CA ASN A 10 20.09 11.55 -4.95
C ASN A 10 18.89 11.58 -5.91
N TYR A 11 19.12 11.18 -7.16
CA TYR A 11 18.08 11.07 -8.20
C TYR A 11 16.97 10.04 -7.91
N HIS A 12 17.10 9.21 -6.86
CA HIS A 12 16.10 8.21 -6.45
C HIS A 12 15.01 8.74 -5.50
N TRP A 13 14.91 10.05 -5.29
CA TRP A 13 13.94 10.70 -4.41
C TRP A 13 12.47 10.33 -4.69
N TRP A 14 12.10 10.19 -5.96
CA TRP A 14 10.76 9.82 -6.44
C TRP A 14 10.23 8.47 -5.95
N TRP A 15 11.05 7.42 -5.89
CA TRP A 15 10.65 6.10 -5.40
C TRP A 15 10.50 6.11 -3.89
N ARG A 16 11.34 6.87 -3.18
CA ARG A 16 11.26 6.99 -1.72
C ARG A 16 10.02 7.77 -1.27
N SER A 17 9.66 8.86 -1.94
CA SER A 17 8.44 9.60 -1.59
C SER A 17 7.18 8.76 -1.81
N LEU A 18 7.13 7.98 -2.89
CA LEU A 18 6.02 7.09 -3.22
C LEU A 18 5.87 5.91 -2.24
N VAL A 19 6.99 5.31 -1.80
CA VAL A 19 6.97 4.20 -0.83
C VAL A 19 6.64 4.69 0.59
N VAL A 20 7.14 5.87 1.00
CA VAL A 20 6.93 6.39 2.36
C VAL A 20 5.48 6.86 2.56
N SER A 21 4.89 7.57 1.60
CA SER A 21 3.48 8.00 1.70
C SER A 21 2.48 6.84 1.54
N GLY A 22 2.88 5.82 0.79
CA GLY A 22 2.11 4.62 0.52
C GLY A 22 2.06 3.58 1.65
N GLY A 23 2.84 3.74 2.71
CA GLY A 23 2.97 2.76 3.79
C GLY A 23 1.67 2.44 4.53
N SER A 24 0.69 3.34 4.51
CA SER A 24 -0.64 3.11 5.11
C SER A 24 -1.42 1.99 4.40
N ALA A 25 -1.19 1.78 3.10
CA ALA A 25 -1.82 0.69 2.35
C ALA A 25 -1.35 -0.70 2.82
N LEU A 26 -0.08 -0.82 3.23
CA LEU A 26 0.45 -2.07 3.80
C LEU A 26 -0.24 -2.44 5.10
N TYR A 27 -0.60 -1.45 5.92
CA TYR A 27 -1.36 -1.70 7.16
C TYR A 27 -2.76 -2.25 6.86
N VAL A 28 -3.44 -1.69 5.85
CA VAL A 28 -4.76 -2.17 5.40
C VAL A 28 -4.67 -3.60 4.86
N PHE A 29 -3.62 -3.91 4.11
CA PHE A 29 -3.37 -5.27 3.62
C PHE A 29 -3.13 -6.27 4.76
N ALA A 30 -2.26 -5.94 5.71
CA ALA A 30 -2.01 -6.78 6.88
C ALA A 30 -3.29 -7.03 7.70
N TYR A 31 -4.13 -6.00 7.86
CA TYR A 31 -5.42 -6.13 8.52
C TYR A 31 -6.38 -7.05 7.76
N ALA A 32 -6.44 -6.96 6.43
CA ALA A 32 -7.26 -7.86 5.61
C ALA A 32 -6.82 -9.33 5.74
N VAL A 33 -5.51 -9.59 5.81
CA VAL A 33 -4.97 -10.94 6.06
C VAL A 33 -5.34 -11.44 7.46
N PHE A 34 -5.22 -10.59 8.49
CA PHE A 34 -5.60 -10.96 9.85
C PHE A 34 -7.11 -11.26 9.96
N TYR A 35 -7.94 -10.46 9.30
CA TYR A 35 -9.39 -10.66 9.24
C TYR A 35 -9.75 -11.98 8.55
N PHE A 36 -9.05 -12.30 7.46
CA PHE A 36 -9.21 -13.57 6.76
C PHE A 36 -8.93 -14.77 7.68
N ILE A 37 -7.86 -14.72 8.48
CA ILE A 37 -7.46 -15.84 9.36
C ILE A 37 -8.37 -15.97 10.59
N THR A 38 -8.84 -14.85 11.16
CA THR A 38 -9.53 -14.86 12.47
C THR A 38 -11.04 -14.88 12.40
N LYS A 39 -11.64 -14.44 11.28
CA LYS A 39 -13.10 -14.23 11.18
C LYS A 39 -13.76 -14.93 9.99
N LEU A 40 -13.01 -15.31 8.95
CA LEU A 40 -13.57 -16.00 7.79
C LEU A 40 -13.37 -17.52 7.92
N GLU A 41 -14.41 -18.23 8.36
CA GLU A 41 -14.54 -19.68 8.17
C GLU A 41 -15.02 -19.99 6.73
N ILE A 42 -14.26 -19.56 5.73
CA ILE A 42 -14.54 -19.87 4.32
C ILE A 42 -13.66 -21.06 3.91
N THR A 43 -14.27 -22.23 3.80
CA THR A 43 -13.59 -23.50 3.43
C THR A 43 -13.44 -23.69 1.91
N GLU A 44 -14.13 -22.88 1.11
CA GLU A 44 -14.21 -22.98 -0.35
C GLU A 44 -13.12 -22.13 -1.03
N PHE A 45 -12.39 -22.69 -2.00
CA PHE A 45 -11.24 -22.05 -2.64
C PHE A 45 -11.59 -20.79 -3.48
N ILE A 46 -12.73 -20.80 -4.18
CA ILE A 46 -13.16 -19.72 -5.07
C ILE A 46 -13.44 -18.40 -4.33
N PRO A 47 -14.25 -18.36 -3.25
CA PRO A 47 -14.51 -17.13 -2.50
C PRO A 47 -13.28 -16.56 -1.79
N THR A 48 -12.33 -17.41 -1.36
CA THR A 48 -11.01 -16.97 -0.88
C THR A 48 -10.25 -16.17 -1.92
N LEU A 49 -10.16 -16.70 -3.15
CA LEU A 49 -9.45 -16.06 -4.24
C LEU A 49 -10.09 -14.72 -4.60
N LEU A 50 -11.43 -14.65 -4.63
CA LEU A 50 -12.16 -13.41 -4.86
C LEU A 50 -11.90 -12.37 -3.77
N TYR A 51 -11.97 -12.77 -2.49
CA TYR A 51 -11.68 -11.86 -1.36
C TYR A 51 -10.26 -11.28 -1.45
N PHE A 52 -9.26 -12.11 -1.70
CA PHE A 52 -7.88 -11.66 -1.87
C PHE A 52 -7.70 -10.77 -3.10
N GLY A 53 -8.39 -11.09 -4.20
CA GLY A 53 -8.37 -10.29 -5.43
C GLY A 53 -8.93 -8.88 -5.19
N TYR A 54 -10.11 -8.76 -4.57
CA TYR A 54 -10.72 -7.47 -4.28
C TYR A 54 -9.92 -6.65 -3.27
N THR A 55 -9.39 -7.28 -2.22
CA THR A 55 -8.56 -6.60 -1.22
C THR A 55 -7.23 -6.13 -1.82
N LEU A 56 -6.60 -6.89 -2.71
CA LEU A 56 -5.41 -6.45 -3.45
C LEU A 56 -5.71 -5.21 -4.32
N VAL A 57 -6.80 -5.21 -5.08
CA VAL A 57 -7.17 -4.06 -5.92
C VAL A 57 -7.45 -2.81 -5.07
N MET A 58 -8.15 -2.96 -3.95
CA MET A 58 -8.40 -1.85 -3.01
C MET A 58 -7.10 -1.31 -2.39
N VAL A 59 -6.21 -2.19 -1.93
CA VAL A 59 -4.92 -1.78 -1.35
C VAL A 59 -4.02 -1.11 -2.40
N LEU A 60 -3.96 -1.64 -3.62
CA LEU A 60 -3.16 -1.06 -4.71
C LEU A 60 -3.67 0.33 -5.11
N THR A 61 -4.99 0.51 -5.24
CA THR A 61 -5.57 1.82 -5.54
C THR A 61 -5.35 2.82 -4.40
N PHE A 62 -5.50 2.39 -3.15
CA PHE A 62 -5.19 3.23 -1.99
C PHE A 62 -3.70 3.60 -1.92
N TRP A 63 -2.81 2.66 -2.23
CA TRP A 63 -1.36 2.91 -2.32
C TRP A 63 -1.03 3.94 -3.40
N LEU A 64 -1.62 3.83 -4.59
CA LEU A 64 -1.40 4.79 -5.68
C LEU A 64 -1.94 6.19 -5.34
N LEU A 65 -3.11 6.29 -4.71
CA LEU A 65 -3.70 7.57 -4.30
C LEU A 65 -2.87 8.25 -3.20
N THR A 66 -2.52 7.53 -2.14
CA THR A 66 -1.66 8.08 -1.07
C THR A 66 -0.23 8.34 -1.54
N GLY A 67 0.28 7.47 -2.41
CA GLY A 67 1.53 7.60 -3.15
C GLY A 67 1.63 8.91 -3.92
N THR A 68 0.65 9.19 -4.77
CA THR A 68 0.59 10.42 -5.59
C THR A 68 0.43 11.67 -4.75
N ILE A 69 -0.45 11.68 -3.73
CA ILE A 69 -0.59 12.82 -2.81
C ILE A 69 0.73 13.12 -2.09
N GLY A 70 1.41 12.09 -1.61
CA GLY A 70 2.73 12.25 -0.98
C GLY A 70 3.83 12.71 -1.94
N PHE A 71 3.74 12.36 -3.23
CA PHE A 71 4.65 12.86 -4.26
C PHE A 71 4.42 14.35 -4.56
N TYR A 72 3.16 14.81 -4.58
CA TYR A 72 2.84 16.24 -4.74
C TYR A 72 3.13 17.08 -3.49
N ALA A 73 3.09 16.47 -2.30
CA ALA A 73 3.39 17.14 -1.03
C ALA A 73 4.88 17.14 -0.65
N ALA A 74 5.70 16.38 -1.37
CA ALA A 74 7.14 16.22 -1.17
C ALA A 74 7.95 17.35 -1.82
#